data_AF-A0A948PUI2-F1
#
_entry.id   AF-A0A948PUI2-F1
#
_cell.length_a   1.000
_cell.length_b   1.000
_cell.length_c   1.000
_cell.angle_alpha   90.00
_cell.angle_beta   90.00
_cell.angle_gamma   90.00
#
_symmetry.space_group_name_H-M   'P 1'
#
loop_
_entity.id
_entity.type
_entity.pdbx_description
1 polymer ?
#
loop_
_entity_poly.entity_id
_entity_poly.type
_entity_poly.pdbx_seq_one_letter_code
_entity_poly.pdbx_strand_id
1 'polypeptide(L)'
;HGRMDTYSSYFGVRCPAAREKIGIQPYGDVVSCPLIQIVYGNVKNEELKKIREKMLKNPYYHMVSREGCLPSFNKDFIDKYMLDK
;
A
#
# COMPACT_ATOMS: atom_id res chain seq x y z
N HIS A 1 -15.67 -6.21 -9.00
CA HIS A 1 -16.25 -5.49 -7.85
C HIS A 1 -15.19 -5.28 -6.79
N GLY A 2 -14.45 -4.16 -6.85
CA GLY A 2 -13.38 -3.83 -5.91
C GLY A 2 -13.96 -3.27 -4.61
N ARG A 3 -13.45 -3.71 -3.46
CA ARG A 3 -13.85 -3.23 -2.14
C ARG A 3 -13.61 -1.72 -2.03
N MET A 4 -14.68 -0.94 -2.16
CA MET A 4 -14.67 0.53 -2.12
C MET A 4 -14.30 1.06 -0.73
N ASP A 5 -14.48 0.23 0.30
CA ASP A 5 -14.16 0.48 1.71
C ASP A 5 -12.71 0.93 1.94
N THR A 6 -11.77 0.47 1.10
CA THR A 6 -10.37 0.89 1.15
C THR A 6 -10.08 2.21 0.43
N TYR A 7 -10.98 2.77 -0.38
CA TYR A 7 -10.79 4.03 -1.13
C TYR A 7 -11.25 5.29 -0.39
N SER A 8 -11.69 5.16 0.86
CA SER A 8 -11.98 6.34 1.67
C SER A 8 -10.68 6.94 2.18
N SER A 9 -10.20 7.98 1.47
CA SER A 9 -9.11 8.86 1.87
C SER A 9 -9.67 10.12 2.56
N TYR A 10 -8.83 10.84 3.30
CA TYR A 10 -9.21 12.11 3.94
C TYR A 10 -9.63 13.17 2.91
N PHE A 11 -9.09 13.10 1.69
CA PHE A 11 -9.37 14.02 0.58
C PHE A 11 -10.35 13.45 -0.47
N GLY A 12 -11.20 12.50 -0.10
CA GLY A 12 -12.22 11.90 -0.98
C GLY A 12 -11.89 10.49 -1.47
N VAL A 13 -12.47 10.06 -2.61
CA VAL A 13 -12.30 8.70 -3.14
C VAL A 13 -10.95 8.57 -3.85
N ARG A 14 -9.93 8.10 -3.12
CA ARG A 14 -8.56 7.90 -3.60
C ARG A 14 -7.93 6.71 -2.88
N CYS A 15 -6.79 6.23 -3.37
CA CYS A 15 -6.04 5.19 -2.65
C CYS A 15 -5.33 5.80 -1.41
N PRO A 16 -5.64 5.36 -0.18
CA PRO A 16 -4.98 5.83 1.04
C PRO A 16 -3.71 5.07 1.40
N ALA A 17 -3.35 4.02 0.64
CA ALA A 17 -2.25 3.11 0.95
C ALA A 17 -0.92 3.86 1.16
N ALA A 18 -0.17 3.48 2.21
CA ALA A 18 1.07 4.11 2.70
C ALA A 18 0.96 5.58 3.17
N ARG A 19 -0.01 6.36 2.67
CA ARG A 19 -0.18 7.79 2.99
C ARG A 19 -1.00 7.99 4.26
N GLU A 20 -2.21 7.44 4.29
CA GLU A 20 -3.20 7.66 5.35
C GLU A 20 -3.53 6.36 6.06
N LYS A 21 -3.46 5.23 5.34
CA LYS A 21 -3.68 3.89 5.88
C LYS A 21 -2.46 3.02 5.64
N ILE A 22 -2.17 2.19 6.61
CA ILE A 22 -1.13 1.16 6.58
C ILE A 22 -1.73 -0.12 7.16
N GLY A 23 -1.29 -1.27 6.66
CA GLY A 23 -1.63 -2.57 7.23
C GLY A 23 -0.52 -3.02 8.16
N ILE A 24 -0.90 -3.60 9.30
CA ILE A 24 0.02 -4.29 10.20
C ILE A 24 -0.49 -5.72 10.32
N GLN A 25 0.34 -6.69 9.93
CA GLN A 25 0.03 -8.11 10.03
C GLN A 25 0.17 -8.59 11.49
N PRO A 26 -0.44 -9.72 11.86
CA PRO A 26 -0.41 -10.23 13.24
C PRO A 26 1.00 -10.39 13.83
N TYR A 27 2.00 -10.68 12.99
CA TYR A 27 3.38 -10.86 13.41
C TYR A 27 4.16 -9.54 13.56
N GLY A 28 3.55 -8.41 13.21
CA GLY A 28 4.14 -7.07 13.29
C GLY A 28 4.65 -6.53 11.95
N ASP A 29 4.55 -7.31 10.87
CA ASP A 29 4.99 -6.87 9.55
C ASP A 29 4.07 -5.77 9.00
N VAL A 30 4.69 -4.71 8.49
CA VAL A 30 3.98 -3.54 7.99
C VAL A 30 3.92 -3.60 6.47
N VAL A 31 2.70 -3.48 5.96
CA VAL A 31 2.37 -3.45 4.53
C VAL A 31 1.65 -2.16 4.18
N SER A 32 1.72 -1.75 2.91
CA SER A 32 1.06 -0.52 2.44
C SER A 32 -0.47 -0.64 2.38
N CYS A 33 -0.96 -1.83 2.10
CA CYS A 33 -2.38 -2.19 1.97
C CYS A 33 -2.53 -3.66 2.32
N PRO A 34 -3.59 -4.10 3.03
CA PRO A 34 -3.81 -5.51 3.33
C PRO A 34 -3.94 -6.42 2.08
N LEU A 35 -4.22 -5.83 0.91
CA LEU A 35 -4.28 -6.55 -0.37
C LEU A 35 -2.91 -6.64 -1.08
N ILE A 36 -1.86 -5.99 -0.54
CA ILE A 36 -0.52 -5.95 -1.11
C ILE A 36 0.44 -6.54 -0.07
N GLN A 37 0.95 -7.75 -0.32
CA GLN A 37 1.79 -8.49 0.64
C GLN A 37 3.27 -8.06 0.61
N ILE A 38 3.57 -6.83 0.17
CA ILE A 38 4.92 -6.29 0.17
C ILE A 38 5.23 -5.79 1.58
N VAL A 39 6.17 -6.45 2.26
CA VAL A 39 6.61 -6.10 3.61
C VAL A 39 7.68 -5.00 3.54
N TYR A 40 7.46 -3.91 4.26
CA TYR A 40 8.38 -2.77 4.31
C TYR A 40 9.22 -2.70 5.61
N GLY A 41 8.85 -3.50 6.60
CA GLY A 41 9.52 -3.58 7.90
C GLY A 41 8.62 -4.24 8.94
N ASN A 42 9.12 -4.38 10.16
CA ASN A 42 8.36 -4.95 11.28
C ASN A 42 8.37 -4.00 12.47
N VAL A 43 7.19 -3.70 13.03
CA VAL A 43 7.03 -2.72 14.13
C VAL A 43 7.72 -3.13 15.43
N LYS A 44 8.07 -4.40 15.61
CA LYS A 44 8.81 -4.89 16.77
C LYS A 44 10.30 -4.54 16.70
N ASN A 45 10.82 -4.34 15.48
CA ASN A 45 12.25 -4.14 15.23
C ASN A 45 12.59 -2.71 14.79
N GLU A 46 11.65 -2.03 14.13
CA GLU A 46 11.86 -0.70 13.56
C GLU A 46 10.68 0.23 13.88
N GLU A 47 10.98 1.51 14.11
CA GLU A 47 9.96 2.54 14.32
C GLU A 47 9.04 2.66 13.10
N LEU A 48 7.73 2.67 13.36
CA LEU A 48 6.70 2.80 12.33
C LEU A 48 6.91 4.00 11.40
N LYS A 49 7.44 5.11 11.92
CA LYS A 49 7.78 6.30 11.15
C LYS A 49 8.82 5.99 10.06
N LYS A 50 9.90 5.28 10.39
CA LYS A 50 10.96 4.90 9.45
C LYS A 50 10.42 3.91 8.41
N ILE A 51 9.59 2.96 8.83
CA ILE A 51 8.93 2.01 7.92
C ILE A 51 8.03 2.76 6.93
N ARG A 52 7.26 3.76 7.41
CA ARG A 52 6.43 4.61 6.56
C ARG A 52 7.24 5.45 5.59
N GLU A 53 8.37 6.01 6.02
CA GLU A 53 9.28 6.73 5.13
C GLU A 53 9.83 5.81 4.03
N LYS A 54 10.16 4.55 4.33
CA LYS A 54 10.54 3.54 3.32
C LYS A 54 9.40 3.25 2.34
N MET A 55 8.18 3.08 2.84
CA MET A 55 7.00 2.91 1.99
C MET A 55 6.82 4.08 1.03
N LEU A 56 6.90 5.31 1.54
CA LEU A 56 6.75 6.53 0.75
C LEU A 56 7.92 6.79 -0.21
N LYS A 57 9.03 6.05 -0.17
CA LYS A 57 10.03 6.11 -1.26
C LYS A 57 9.54 5.42 -2.53
N ASN A 58 8.53 4.57 -2.45
CA ASN A 58 7.99 3.87 -3.61
C ASN A 58 7.11 4.81 -4.46
N PRO A 59 7.46 5.08 -5.73
CA PRO A 59 6.74 6.02 -6.58
C PRO A 59 5.26 5.67 -6.82
N TYR A 60 4.92 4.38 -6.75
CA TYR A 60 3.53 3.91 -6.94
C TYR A 60 2.54 4.50 -5.93
N TYR A 61 2.98 4.89 -4.73
CA TYR A 61 2.10 5.48 -3.71
C TYR A 61 1.97 7.01 -3.80
N HIS A 62 2.75 7.67 -4.66
CA HIS A 62 2.61 9.11 -4.94
C HIS A 62 1.60 9.39 -6.06
N MET A 63 1.31 8.39 -6.88
CA MET A 63 0.34 8.53 -7.95
C MET A 63 -1.05 8.75 -7.36
N VAL A 64 -1.63 9.91 -7.65
CA VAL A 64 -3.03 10.23 -7.36
C VAL A 64 -3.88 9.37 -8.28
N SER A 65 -4.02 8.10 -7.93
CA SER A 65 -4.73 7.11 -8.74
C SER A 65 -6.21 7.48 -8.74
N ARG A 66 -6.61 8.36 -9.66
CA ARG A 66 -8.03 8.66 -9.95
C ARG A 66 -8.72 7.48 -10.62
N GLU A 67 -7.95 6.51 -11.12
CA GLU A 67 -8.43 5.49 -12.07
C GLU A 67 -8.53 4.07 -11.50
N GLY A 68 -8.12 3.82 -10.24
CA GLY A 68 -8.32 2.50 -9.62
C GLY A 68 -7.28 2.08 -8.58
N CYS A 69 -7.35 0.81 -8.16
CA CYS A 69 -6.40 0.17 -7.22
C CYS A 69 -5.10 -0.16 -7.95
N LEU A 70 -3.95 0.13 -7.35
CA LEU A 70 -2.65 -0.37 -7.80
C LEU A 70 -2.66 -1.89 -8.14
N PRO A 71 -3.09 -2.79 -7.23
CA PRO A 71 -3.09 -4.22 -7.50
C PRO A 71 -4.13 -4.69 -8.52
N SER A 72 -5.03 -3.81 -8.99
CA SER A 72 -6.12 -4.19 -9.89
C SER A 72 -6.08 -3.49 -11.25
N PHE A 73 -5.44 -2.33 -11.37
CA PHE A 73 -5.47 -1.50 -12.58
C PHE A 73 -4.09 -1.14 -13.11
N ASN A 74 -3.05 -1.15 -12.27
CA ASN A 74 -1.70 -0.80 -12.70
C ASN A 74 -0.96 -2.07 -13.15
N LYS A 75 -0.90 -2.31 -14.47
CA LYS A 75 -0.27 -3.50 -15.06
C LYS A 75 1.20 -3.62 -14.68
N ASP A 76 1.97 -2.53 -14.71
CA ASP A 76 3.38 -2.53 -14.31
C ASP A 76 3.57 -2.93 -12.84
N PHE A 77 2.69 -2.48 -11.95
CA PHE A 77 2.72 -2.85 -10.54
C PHE A 77 2.40 -4.34 -10.34
N ILE A 78 1.39 -4.85 -11.07
CA ILE A 78 0.97 -6.24 -11.02
C ILE A 78 2.10 -7.16 -11.51
N ASP A 79 2.68 -6.87 -12.68
CA ASP A 79 3.77 -7.65 -13.27
C ASP A 79 5.01 -7.66 -12.36
N LYS A 80 5.32 -6.53 -11.74
CA LYS A 80 6.52 -6.39 -10.92
C LYS A 80 6.43 -7.02 -9.53
N TYR A 81 5.25 -7.01 -8.92
CA TYR A 81 5.11 -7.33 -7.48
C TYR A 81 4.05 -8.38 -7.15
N MET A 82 3.19 -8.78 -8.09
CA MET A 82 2.08 -9.70 -7.82
C MET A 82 2.08 -10.97 -8.66
N LEU A 83 2.66 -10.93 -9.86
CA LEU A 83 2.90 -12.14 -10.64
C LEU A 83 4.20 -12.79 -10.16
N ASP A 84 4.09 -14.06 -9.73
CA ASP A 84 5.24 -14.92 -9.50
C ASP A 84 5.91 -15.20 -10.86
N LYS A 85 7.23 -15.01 -10.95
CA LYS A 85 8.02 -15.36 -12.15
C LYS A 85 8.65 -16.73 -11.97
#